data_AF-A0AA50KF04-F1
#
_entry.id   AF-A0AA50KF04-F1
#
_cell.length_a   1.000
_cell.length_b   1.000
_cell.length_c   1.000
_cell.angle_alpha   90.00
_cell.angle_beta   90.00
_cell.angle_gamma   90.00
#
_symmetry.space_group_name_H-M   'P 1'
#
loop_
_entity.id
_entity.type
_entity.pdbx_description
1 polymer ?
#
loop_
_entity_poly.entity_id
_entity_poly.type
_entity_poly.pdbx_seq_one_letter_code
_entity_poly.pdbx_strand_id
1 'polypeptide(L)'
;MELDITFSCKCSAFLDEVVYCDGPDISAATDEESLREYWKTFICDGCGQEYDAHIVSRMSETDIFIPNIIDLTFDILDHFGQEEVTAEIESTQQLDIYRKVSTDVIALLRYQHHQEHKATLNNILFAQVVTAIEAYLASSFISTVVNSDLLIRRLVETDPELAKRQFSLKEIFTQWEDLKFLVARYLKDLIFHDLKKIKPMYFSVLDIDFGNIAWLFKAILIRHDCIHRNGFDKDGNQHQIESNEIIELVKQCTHLVSQIEEHLSARKEA
;
A
#
# COMPACT_ATOMS: atom_id res chain seq x y z
N MET A 1 -18.30 -8.83 -2.90
CA MET A 1 -18.05 -7.51 -2.29
C MET A 1 -18.00 -7.67 -0.78
N GLU A 2 -17.10 -6.94 -0.13
CA GLU A 2 -16.93 -6.94 1.32
C GLU A 2 -17.34 -5.56 1.85
N LEU A 3 -18.20 -5.53 2.86
CA LEU A 3 -18.74 -4.32 3.45
C LEU A 3 -18.42 -4.31 4.94
N ASP A 4 -17.71 -3.29 5.42
CA ASP A 4 -17.61 -3.01 6.84
C ASP A 4 -18.80 -2.12 7.24
N ILE A 5 -19.69 -2.62 8.09
CA ILE A 5 -20.94 -1.93 8.45
C ILE A 5 -20.95 -1.62 9.93
N THR A 6 -21.13 -0.35 10.23
CA THR A 6 -21.04 0.20 11.58
C THR A 6 -22.26 1.06 11.90
N PHE A 7 -22.88 0.84 13.07
CA PHE A 7 -23.96 1.70 13.59
C PHE A 7 -24.20 1.54 15.10
N SER A 8 -24.91 2.50 15.71
CA SER A 8 -25.31 2.41 17.11
C SER A 8 -26.71 1.80 17.29
N CYS A 9 -26.81 0.83 18.19
CA CYS A 9 -28.08 0.36 18.71
C CYS A 9 -28.76 1.44 19.57
N LYS A 10 -30.09 1.38 19.68
CA LYS A 10 -30.88 2.24 20.60
C LYS A 10 -30.49 2.05 22.08
N CYS A 11 -29.90 0.92 22.44
CA CYS A 11 -29.37 0.67 23.80
C CYS A 11 -27.95 1.24 24.01
N SER A 12 -27.41 1.98 23.03
CA SER A 12 -26.05 2.53 23.00
C SER A 12 -24.92 1.51 22.83
N ALA A 13 -25.23 0.25 22.58
CA ALA A 13 -24.23 -0.71 22.10
C ALA A 13 -23.84 -0.39 20.64
N PHE A 14 -22.59 -0.62 20.31
CA PHE A 14 -22.03 -0.41 18.97
C PHE A 14 -22.03 -1.74 18.22
N LEU A 15 -22.50 -1.72 16.96
CA LEU A 15 -22.40 -2.86 16.06
C LEU A 15 -21.38 -2.52 14.97
N ASP A 16 -20.46 -3.45 14.77
CA ASP A 16 -19.35 -3.42 13.82
C ASP A 16 -19.21 -4.86 13.30
N GLU A 17 -19.66 -5.10 12.08
CA GLU A 17 -19.65 -6.43 11.47
C GLU A 17 -19.35 -6.33 9.97
N VAL A 18 -18.41 -7.18 9.54
CA VAL A 18 -18.06 -7.33 8.12
C VAL A 18 -19.05 -8.27 7.43
N VAL A 19 -19.67 -7.79 6.36
CA VAL A 19 -20.65 -8.53 5.56
C VAL A 19 -20.11 -8.85 4.18
N TYR A 20 -20.21 -10.13 3.82
CA TYR A 20 -19.90 -10.64 2.49
C TYR A 20 -21.19 -10.79 1.68
N CYS A 21 -21.28 -10.06 0.58
CA CYS A 21 -22.43 -10.13 -0.34
C CYS A 21 -21.97 -10.09 -1.80
N ASP A 22 -22.86 -10.50 -2.70
CA ASP A 22 -22.62 -10.40 -4.13
C ASP A 22 -22.57 -8.92 -4.54
N GLY A 23 -21.45 -8.52 -5.14
CA GLY A 23 -21.30 -7.18 -5.71
C GLY A 23 -22.10 -7.03 -7.01
N PRO A 24 -22.13 -5.83 -7.60
CA PRO A 24 -22.84 -5.62 -8.86
C PRO A 24 -22.28 -6.51 -9.98
N ASP A 25 -23.13 -6.85 -10.95
CA ASP A 25 -22.68 -7.57 -12.15
C ASP A 25 -21.90 -6.65 -13.06
N ILE A 26 -20.57 -6.71 -12.94
CA ILE A 26 -19.65 -5.89 -13.75
C ILE A 26 -19.69 -6.21 -15.24
N SER A 27 -20.33 -7.32 -15.65
CA SER A 27 -20.47 -7.71 -17.05
C SER A 27 -21.78 -7.22 -17.69
N ALA A 28 -22.66 -6.60 -16.91
CA ALA A 28 -23.93 -6.06 -17.37
C ALA A 28 -23.74 -4.85 -18.31
N ALA A 29 -24.65 -4.68 -19.27
CA ALA A 29 -24.58 -3.57 -20.22
C ALA A 29 -25.16 -2.26 -19.65
N THR A 30 -25.95 -2.36 -18.58
CA THR A 30 -26.61 -1.23 -17.93
C THR A 30 -26.56 -1.35 -16.41
N ASP A 31 -26.69 -0.21 -15.71
CA ASP A 31 -26.67 -0.16 -14.25
C ASP A 31 -27.84 -0.94 -13.61
N GLU A 32 -29.01 -0.95 -14.28
CA GLU A 32 -30.18 -1.72 -13.86
C GLU A 32 -29.95 -3.23 -13.95
N GLU A 33 -29.28 -3.69 -15.01
CA GLU A 33 -28.92 -5.11 -15.18
C GLU A 33 -27.80 -5.54 -14.20
N SER A 34 -27.01 -4.57 -13.72
CA SER A 34 -25.95 -4.81 -12.75
C SER A 34 -26.44 -5.02 -11.32
N LEU A 35 -27.70 -4.68 -11.05
CA LEU A 35 -28.30 -4.67 -9.72
C LEU A 35 -28.17 -6.03 -9.01
N ARG A 36 -27.70 -6.00 -7.76
CA ARG A 36 -27.78 -7.11 -6.82
C ARG A 36 -28.35 -6.63 -5.49
N GLU A 37 -29.21 -7.45 -4.91
CA GLU A 37 -29.86 -7.19 -3.63
C GLU A 37 -29.52 -8.29 -2.63
N TYR A 38 -29.20 -7.88 -1.41
CA TYR A 38 -28.82 -8.78 -0.34
C TYR A 38 -29.48 -8.36 0.98
N TRP A 39 -29.90 -9.35 1.77
CA TRP A 39 -30.56 -9.13 3.07
C TRP A 39 -29.76 -9.79 4.17
N LYS A 40 -29.54 -9.05 5.26
CA LYS A 40 -28.77 -9.49 6.43
C LYS A 40 -29.42 -9.02 7.71
N THR A 41 -29.53 -9.91 8.68
CA THR A 41 -29.98 -9.57 10.05
C THR A 41 -28.76 -9.44 10.96
N PHE A 42 -28.67 -8.31 11.65
CA PHE A 42 -27.72 -8.05 12.72
C PHE A 42 -28.40 -8.21 14.07
N ILE A 43 -27.67 -8.71 15.07
CA ILE A 43 -28.19 -8.91 16.43
C ILE A 43 -27.30 -8.11 17.38
N CYS A 44 -27.92 -7.22 18.16
CA CYS A 44 -27.20 -6.42 19.15
C CYS A 44 -26.80 -7.28 20.36
N ASP A 45 -25.50 -7.38 20.64
CA ASP A 45 -24.98 -8.11 21.81
C ASP A 45 -25.42 -7.51 23.16
N GLY A 46 -25.76 -6.21 23.18
CA GLY A 46 -26.16 -5.52 24.41
C GLY A 46 -27.61 -5.77 24.83
N CYS A 47 -28.55 -5.83 23.88
CA CYS A 47 -29.98 -5.95 24.18
C CYS A 47 -30.72 -7.06 23.41
N GLY A 48 -30.03 -7.77 22.51
CA GLY A 48 -30.62 -8.82 21.66
C GLY A 48 -31.55 -8.29 20.57
N GLN A 49 -31.61 -6.97 20.34
CA GLN A 49 -32.44 -6.40 19.28
C GLN A 49 -31.92 -6.82 17.91
N GLU A 50 -32.83 -7.28 17.06
CA GLU A 50 -32.56 -7.61 15.67
C GLU A 50 -32.75 -6.40 14.76
N TYR A 51 -31.89 -6.28 13.76
CA TYR A 51 -31.88 -5.24 12.74
C TYR A 51 -31.75 -5.86 11.36
N ASP A 52 -32.78 -5.71 10.53
CA ASP A 52 -32.73 -6.17 9.14
C ASP A 52 -32.16 -5.08 8.24
N ALA A 53 -31.08 -5.42 7.54
CA ALA A 53 -30.42 -4.58 6.57
C ALA A 53 -30.73 -5.06 5.15
N HIS A 54 -31.07 -4.09 4.30
CA HIS A 54 -31.21 -4.26 2.87
C HIS A 54 -30.02 -3.58 2.19
N ILE A 55 -29.19 -4.40 1.53
CA ILE A 55 -28.00 -3.96 0.81
C ILE A 55 -28.33 -4.02 -0.68
N VAL A 56 -28.14 -2.89 -1.36
CA VAL A 56 -28.40 -2.74 -2.79
C VAL A 56 -27.11 -2.30 -3.46
N SER A 57 -26.64 -3.09 -4.42
CA SER A 57 -25.37 -2.84 -5.12
C SER A 57 -25.61 -2.68 -6.61
N ARG A 58 -25.07 -1.61 -7.18
CA ARG A 58 -25.04 -1.29 -8.61
C ARG A 58 -23.61 -0.93 -9.02
N MET A 59 -23.33 -0.88 -10.31
CA MET A 59 -22.01 -0.43 -10.78
C MET A 59 -21.71 1.02 -10.38
N SER A 60 -22.75 1.86 -10.31
CA SER A 60 -22.62 3.28 -9.96
C SER A 60 -22.54 3.56 -8.46
N GLU A 61 -23.23 2.78 -7.63
CA GLU A 61 -23.42 3.04 -6.21
C GLU A 61 -23.73 1.77 -5.42
N THR A 62 -23.43 1.79 -4.13
CA THR A 62 -23.90 0.78 -3.17
C THR A 62 -24.55 1.49 -2.00
N ASP A 63 -25.76 1.08 -1.65
CA ASP A 63 -26.54 1.64 -0.55
C ASP A 63 -26.90 0.56 0.46
N ILE A 64 -26.93 0.95 1.73
CA ILE A 64 -27.35 0.10 2.83
C ILE A 64 -28.48 0.79 3.58
N PHE A 65 -29.60 0.10 3.73
CA PHE A 65 -30.75 0.59 4.45
C PHE A 65 -31.03 -0.28 5.68
N ILE A 66 -30.96 0.34 6.86
CA ILE A 66 -31.38 -0.26 8.13
C ILE A 66 -32.49 0.62 8.74
N PRO A 67 -33.73 0.13 8.89
CA PRO A 67 -34.82 0.92 9.42
C PRO A 67 -34.51 1.49 10.81
N ASN A 68 -34.76 2.79 11.00
CA ASN A 68 -34.66 3.50 12.29
C ASN A 68 -33.23 3.62 12.87
N ILE A 69 -32.20 3.48 12.03
CA ILE A 69 -30.81 3.84 12.35
C ILE A 69 -30.50 5.18 11.67
N ILE A 70 -29.76 6.05 12.36
CA ILE A 70 -29.48 7.43 11.90
C ILE A 70 -27.98 7.64 11.66
N ASP A 71 -27.14 6.87 12.32
CA ASP A 71 -25.68 6.95 12.33
C ASP A 71 -25.02 5.77 11.62
N LEU A 72 -25.69 5.23 10.59
CA LEU A 72 -25.15 4.16 9.77
C LEU A 72 -23.96 4.68 8.96
N THR A 73 -22.81 4.04 9.14
CA THR A 73 -21.61 4.22 8.32
C THR A 73 -21.19 2.89 7.76
N PHE A 74 -20.76 2.85 6.50
CA PHE A 74 -20.19 1.65 5.92
C PHE A 74 -19.05 1.99 4.96
N ASP A 75 -18.08 1.09 4.88
CA ASP A 75 -16.99 1.14 3.93
C ASP A 75 -17.05 -0.09 3.02
N ILE A 76 -16.94 0.15 1.70
CA ILE A 76 -16.83 -0.92 0.71
C ILE A 76 -15.37 -1.31 0.63
N LEU A 77 -15.03 -2.49 1.12
CA LEU A 77 -13.67 -3.00 1.18
C LEU A 77 -13.17 -3.58 -0.16
N ASP A 78 -13.96 -3.50 -1.24
CA ASP A 78 -13.49 -3.81 -2.61
C ASP A 78 -14.25 -3.07 -3.73
N HIS A 79 -13.57 -2.10 -4.37
CA HIS A 79 -13.43 -1.95 -5.85
C HIS A 79 -12.67 -0.68 -6.28
N PHE A 80 -12.44 0.31 -5.41
CA PHE A 80 -11.65 1.51 -5.76
C PHE A 80 -10.14 1.28 -5.87
N GLY A 81 -9.65 0.07 -5.59
CA GLY A 81 -8.22 -0.26 -5.64
C GLY A 81 -7.72 -0.82 -6.98
N GLN A 82 -8.60 -1.28 -7.89
CA GLN A 82 -8.15 -2.03 -9.07
C GLN A 82 -7.43 -1.16 -10.10
N GLU A 83 -7.85 0.09 -10.33
CA GLU A 83 -7.16 0.98 -11.30
C GLU A 83 -5.75 1.36 -10.80
N GLU A 84 -5.60 1.68 -9.52
CA GLU A 84 -4.32 2.05 -8.92
C GLU A 84 -3.37 0.84 -8.85
N VAL A 85 -3.90 -0.32 -8.47
CA VAL A 85 -3.17 -1.59 -8.50
C VAL A 85 -2.78 -1.97 -9.94
N THR A 86 -3.67 -1.79 -10.92
CA THR A 86 -3.37 -2.06 -12.34
C THR A 86 -2.28 -1.12 -12.88
N ALA A 87 -2.33 0.16 -12.54
CA ALA A 87 -1.30 1.13 -12.92
C ALA A 87 0.08 0.76 -12.36
N GLU A 88 0.17 0.25 -11.13
CA GLU A 88 1.42 -0.24 -10.55
C GLU A 88 1.90 -1.57 -11.15
N ILE A 89 0.98 -2.48 -11.46
CA ILE A 89 1.27 -3.73 -12.18
C ILE A 89 1.85 -3.43 -13.57
N GLU A 90 1.34 -2.40 -14.25
CA GLU A 90 1.82 -1.98 -15.56
C GLU A 90 3.02 -1.01 -15.49
N SER A 91 3.31 -0.47 -14.31
CA SER A 91 4.34 0.57 -14.14
C SER A 91 5.73 0.00 -14.44
N THR A 92 6.35 0.58 -15.46
CA THR A 92 7.75 0.37 -15.84
C THR A 92 8.61 1.62 -15.57
N GLN A 93 8.00 2.69 -15.06
CA GLN A 93 8.61 4.02 -14.98
C GLN A 93 9.29 4.32 -13.63
N GLN A 94 9.22 3.41 -12.66
CA GLN A 94 9.74 3.61 -11.29
C GLN A 94 11.21 4.05 -11.25
N LEU A 95 12.05 3.51 -12.12
CA LEU A 95 13.46 3.88 -12.22
C LEU A 95 13.63 5.33 -12.73
N ASP A 96 12.83 5.73 -13.72
CA ASP A 96 12.88 7.07 -14.29
C ASP A 96 12.33 8.11 -13.31
N ILE A 97 11.28 7.78 -12.57
CA ILE A 97 10.76 8.60 -11.47
C ILE A 97 11.85 8.80 -10.40
N TYR A 98 12.50 7.73 -9.95
CA TYR A 98 13.60 7.80 -8.99
C TYR A 98 14.76 8.67 -9.48
N ARG A 99 15.19 8.46 -10.74
CA ARG A 99 16.28 9.23 -11.38
C ARG A 99 15.93 10.71 -11.49
N LYS A 100 14.70 11.04 -11.87
CA LYS A 100 14.21 12.41 -11.96
C LYS A 100 14.24 13.07 -10.58
N VAL A 101 13.66 12.44 -9.57
CA VAL A 101 13.66 12.98 -8.19
C VAL A 101 15.08 13.18 -7.67
N SER A 102 15.97 12.21 -7.88
CA SER A 102 17.38 12.31 -7.47
C SER A 102 18.09 13.48 -8.15
N THR A 103 17.84 13.69 -9.45
CA THR A 103 18.40 14.80 -10.22
C THR A 103 17.87 16.14 -9.71
N ASP A 104 16.55 16.23 -9.48
CA ASP A 104 15.88 17.43 -8.99
C ASP A 104 16.40 17.82 -7.59
N VAL A 105 16.57 16.84 -6.68
CA VAL A 105 17.16 17.08 -5.35
C VAL A 105 18.57 17.68 -5.47
N ILE A 106 19.44 17.07 -6.28
CA ILE A 106 20.80 17.58 -6.47
C ILE A 106 20.81 18.96 -7.10
N ALA A 107 19.91 19.24 -8.05
CA ALA A 107 19.77 20.56 -8.65
C ALA A 107 19.32 21.60 -7.61
N LEU A 108 18.30 21.30 -6.81
CA LEU A 108 17.76 22.18 -5.77
C LEU A 108 18.78 22.51 -4.68
N LEU A 109 19.65 21.56 -4.31
CA LEU A 109 20.76 21.79 -3.38
C LEU A 109 21.83 22.75 -3.93
N ARG A 110 22.00 22.82 -5.25
CA ARG A 110 23.01 23.68 -5.89
C ARG A 110 22.57 25.13 -6.05
N TYR A 111 21.26 25.40 -5.97
CA TYR A 111 20.76 26.78 -5.99
C TYR A 111 21.20 27.54 -4.74
N GLN A 112 21.53 28.82 -4.90
CA GLN A 112 21.81 29.69 -3.78
C GLN A 112 20.51 30.06 -3.07
N HIS A 113 20.42 29.69 -1.79
CA HIS A 113 19.31 30.03 -0.92
C HIS A 113 19.81 30.87 0.25
N HIS A 114 18.96 31.77 0.77
CA HIS A 114 19.24 32.49 2.01
C HIS A 114 19.48 31.48 3.16
N GLN A 115 20.45 31.78 4.02
CA GLN A 115 20.86 30.86 5.10
C GLN A 115 19.69 30.47 6.01
N GLU A 116 18.75 31.38 6.23
CA GLU A 116 17.57 31.16 7.09
C GLU A 116 16.60 30.08 6.55
N HIS A 117 16.66 29.75 5.27
CA HIS A 117 15.76 28.76 4.65
C HIS A 117 16.43 27.40 4.42
N LYS A 118 17.74 27.30 4.61
CA LYS A 118 18.51 26.09 4.28
C LYS A 118 18.10 24.89 5.12
N ALA A 119 17.85 25.06 6.41
CA ALA A 119 17.45 23.96 7.29
C ALA A 119 16.12 23.35 6.83
N THR A 120 15.12 24.18 6.55
CA THR A 120 13.81 23.74 6.03
C THR A 120 13.94 23.06 4.68
N LEU A 121 14.71 23.65 3.76
CA LEU A 121 14.95 23.05 2.45
C LEU A 121 15.63 21.69 2.57
N ASN A 122 16.69 21.59 3.38
CA ASN A 122 17.41 20.34 3.59
C ASN A 122 16.52 19.26 4.22
N ASN A 123 15.63 19.60 5.15
CA ASN A 123 14.65 18.66 5.71
C ASN A 123 13.73 18.09 4.62
N ILE A 124 13.18 18.95 3.75
CA ILE A 124 12.28 18.53 2.67
C ILE A 124 13.05 17.68 1.65
N LEU A 125 14.24 18.11 1.23
CA LEU A 125 15.04 17.39 0.25
C LEU A 125 15.54 16.05 0.78
N PHE A 126 15.95 15.97 2.04
CA PHE A 126 16.31 14.71 2.70
C PHE A 126 15.12 13.74 2.71
N ALA A 127 13.95 14.23 3.15
CA ALA A 127 12.75 13.40 3.16
C ALA A 127 12.39 12.91 1.76
N GLN A 128 12.53 13.77 0.74
CA GLN A 128 12.22 13.42 -0.65
C GLN A 128 13.14 12.33 -1.21
N VAL A 129 14.42 12.29 -0.82
CA VAL A 129 15.33 11.20 -1.24
C VAL A 129 14.89 9.87 -0.64
N VAL A 130 14.50 9.86 0.65
CA VAL A 130 14.01 8.65 1.33
C VAL A 130 12.69 8.18 0.73
N THR A 131 11.74 9.09 0.49
CA THR A 131 10.47 8.77 -0.17
C THR A 131 10.69 8.19 -1.56
N ALA A 132 11.63 8.72 -2.34
CA ALA A 132 11.94 8.23 -3.68
C ALA A 132 12.47 6.79 -3.67
N ILE A 133 13.36 6.44 -2.74
CA ILE A 133 13.87 5.06 -2.62
C ILE A 133 12.80 4.12 -2.08
N GLU A 134 11.96 4.55 -1.12
CA GLU A 134 10.84 3.76 -0.60
C GLU A 134 9.84 3.41 -1.73
N ALA A 135 9.43 4.42 -2.50
CA ALA A 135 8.54 4.23 -3.64
C ALA A 135 9.16 3.33 -4.72
N TYR A 136 10.44 3.54 -5.05
CA TYR A 136 11.15 2.68 -6.00
C TYR A 136 11.18 1.22 -5.54
N LEU A 137 11.54 0.96 -4.28
CA LEU A 137 11.60 -0.39 -3.73
C LEU A 137 10.19 -1.04 -3.69
N ALA A 138 9.16 -0.26 -3.39
CA ALA A 138 7.79 -0.74 -3.40
C ALA A 138 7.34 -1.15 -4.81
N SER A 139 7.34 -0.20 -5.73
CA SER A 139 6.83 -0.42 -7.07
C SER A 139 7.65 -1.45 -7.83
N SER A 140 8.99 -1.44 -7.69
CA SER A 140 9.83 -2.42 -8.39
C SER A 140 9.63 -3.85 -7.88
N PHE A 141 9.41 -4.04 -6.57
CA PHE A 141 9.06 -5.35 -6.03
C PHE A 141 7.69 -5.82 -6.53
N ILE A 142 6.66 -4.98 -6.37
CA ILE A 142 5.27 -5.28 -6.76
C ILE A 142 5.21 -5.62 -8.24
N SER A 143 5.69 -4.73 -9.10
CA SER A 143 5.69 -4.90 -10.56
C SER A 143 6.47 -6.15 -10.99
N THR A 144 7.62 -6.44 -10.36
CA THR A 144 8.39 -7.65 -10.70
C THR A 144 7.66 -8.93 -10.29
N VAL A 145 7.13 -8.98 -9.06
CA VAL A 145 6.50 -10.19 -8.52
C VAL A 145 5.17 -10.47 -9.21
N VAL A 146 4.31 -9.45 -9.31
CA VAL A 146 2.94 -9.60 -9.83
C VAL A 146 2.92 -9.95 -11.32
N ASN A 147 3.99 -9.65 -12.06
CA ASN A 147 4.13 -10.04 -13.47
C ASN A 147 4.83 -11.39 -13.70
N SER A 148 5.01 -12.22 -12.66
CA SER A 148 5.57 -13.56 -12.80
C SER A 148 4.88 -14.56 -11.87
N ASP A 149 4.15 -15.52 -12.45
CA ASP A 149 3.49 -16.60 -11.69
C ASP A 149 4.47 -17.38 -10.79
N LEU A 150 5.71 -17.55 -11.24
CA LEU A 150 6.76 -18.18 -10.45
C LEU A 150 7.09 -17.36 -9.19
N LEU A 151 7.16 -16.03 -9.31
CA LEU A 151 7.47 -15.14 -8.19
C LEU A 151 6.27 -14.97 -7.26
N ILE A 152 5.05 -14.92 -7.80
CA ILE A 152 3.81 -14.99 -7.03
C ILE A 152 3.82 -16.24 -6.16
N ARG A 153 4.12 -17.40 -6.76
CA ARG A 153 4.23 -18.65 -6.02
C ARG A 153 5.29 -18.58 -4.92
N ARG A 154 6.50 -18.09 -5.23
CA ARG A 154 7.56 -17.94 -4.22
C ARG A 154 7.13 -17.03 -3.07
N LEU A 155 6.46 -15.92 -3.37
CA LEU A 155 5.95 -15.01 -2.35
C LEU A 155 4.94 -15.72 -1.44
N VAL A 156 3.96 -16.42 -2.01
CA VAL A 156 2.95 -17.17 -1.22
C VAL A 156 3.59 -18.25 -0.35
N GLU A 157 4.65 -18.91 -0.84
CA GLU A 157 5.37 -19.95 -0.10
C GLU A 157 6.32 -19.39 0.98
N THR A 158 6.76 -18.13 0.89
CA THR A 158 7.78 -17.55 1.77
C THR A 158 7.24 -16.49 2.74
N ASP A 159 6.13 -15.84 2.41
CA ASP A 159 5.51 -14.83 3.25
C ASP A 159 4.64 -15.46 4.36
N PRO A 160 4.93 -15.18 5.65
CA PRO A 160 4.21 -15.80 6.77
C PRO A 160 2.72 -15.44 6.87
N GLU A 161 2.29 -14.30 6.34
CA GLU A 161 0.88 -13.87 6.42
C GLU A 161 0.07 -14.50 5.29
N LEU A 162 0.61 -14.56 4.08
CA LEU A 162 0.00 -15.26 2.96
C LEU A 162 -0.07 -16.77 3.20
N ALA A 163 0.98 -17.37 3.80
CA ALA A 163 1.02 -18.81 4.08
C ALA A 163 -0.04 -19.27 5.10
N LYS A 164 -0.58 -18.36 5.93
CA LYS A 164 -1.65 -18.68 6.90
C LYS A 164 -3.04 -18.66 6.28
N ARG A 165 -3.21 -18.08 5.09
CA ARG A 165 -4.52 -17.92 4.46
C ARG A 165 -5.04 -19.29 4.00
N GLN A 166 -6.27 -19.64 4.42
CA GLN A 166 -6.92 -20.90 4.08
C GLN A 166 -8.07 -20.66 3.10
N PHE A 167 -8.19 -21.56 2.12
CA PHE A 167 -9.28 -21.56 1.14
C PHE A 167 -9.91 -22.94 1.11
N SER A 168 -11.22 -23.01 0.86
CA SER A 168 -11.90 -24.28 0.62
C SER A 168 -11.70 -24.74 -0.83
N LEU A 169 -11.84 -26.05 -1.09
CA LEU A 169 -11.65 -26.61 -2.43
C LEU A 169 -12.57 -25.97 -3.50
N LYS A 170 -13.77 -25.52 -3.11
CA LYS A 170 -14.72 -24.84 -4.01
C LYS A 170 -14.26 -23.44 -4.44
N GLU A 171 -13.40 -22.79 -3.65
CA GLU A 171 -12.92 -21.43 -3.90
C GLU A 171 -11.65 -21.41 -4.75
N ILE A 172 -11.00 -22.56 -4.97
CA ILE A 172 -9.67 -22.63 -5.62
C ILE A 172 -9.65 -21.95 -6.99
N PHE A 173 -10.65 -22.19 -7.84
CA PHE A 173 -10.64 -21.63 -9.20
C PHE A 173 -10.86 -20.12 -9.19
N THR A 174 -11.81 -19.62 -8.41
CA THR A 174 -12.06 -18.18 -8.27
C THR A 174 -10.85 -17.46 -7.66
N GLN A 175 -10.28 -18.01 -6.60
CA GLN A 175 -9.11 -17.41 -5.95
C GLN A 175 -7.85 -17.49 -6.81
N TRP A 176 -7.74 -18.47 -7.71
CA TRP A 176 -6.65 -18.56 -8.66
C TRP A 176 -6.71 -17.45 -9.72
N GLU A 177 -7.90 -17.17 -10.25
CA GLU A 177 -8.13 -16.06 -11.18
C GLU A 177 -7.82 -14.70 -10.53
N ASP A 178 -8.18 -14.54 -9.25
CA ASP A 178 -7.95 -13.31 -8.50
C ASP A 178 -6.59 -13.25 -7.76
N LEU A 179 -5.79 -14.32 -7.81
CA LEU A 179 -4.57 -14.44 -7.00
C LEU A 179 -3.60 -13.28 -7.25
N LYS A 180 -3.49 -12.86 -8.52
CA LYS A 180 -2.65 -11.75 -8.95
C LYS A 180 -3.06 -10.44 -8.26
N PHE A 181 -4.36 -10.14 -8.23
CA PHE A 181 -4.90 -8.94 -7.57
C PHE A 181 -4.82 -9.03 -6.05
N LEU A 182 -5.08 -10.21 -5.48
CA LEU A 182 -4.95 -10.46 -4.05
C LEU A 182 -3.52 -10.21 -3.58
N VAL A 183 -2.53 -10.73 -4.30
CA VAL A 183 -1.11 -10.51 -4.01
C VAL A 183 -0.73 -9.04 -4.20
N ALA A 184 -1.15 -8.41 -5.28
CA ALA A 184 -0.84 -7.00 -5.52
C ALA A 184 -1.40 -6.09 -4.41
N ARG A 185 -2.65 -6.31 -3.98
CA ARG A 185 -3.27 -5.59 -2.86
C ARG A 185 -2.52 -5.85 -1.56
N TYR A 186 -2.23 -7.11 -1.25
CA TYR A 186 -1.44 -7.48 -0.07
C TYR A 186 -0.09 -6.75 -0.02
N LEU A 187 0.64 -6.74 -1.15
CA LEU A 187 1.94 -6.08 -1.22
C LEU A 187 1.83 -4.56 -1.11
N LYS A 188 0.78 -3.96 -1.68
CA LYS A 188 0.49 -2.53 -1.56
C LYS A 188 0.37 -2.12 -0.08
N ASP A 189 -0.47 -2.83 0.68
CA ASP A 189 -0.71 -2.52 2.09
C ASP A 189 0.53 -2.77 2.96
N LEU A 190 1.37 -3.73 2.57
CA LEU A 190 2.56 -4.13 3.32
C LEU A 190 3.75 -3.19 3.11
N ILE A 191 3.99 -2.75 1.86
CA ILE A 191 5.29 -2.21 1.46
C ILE A 191 5.43 -0.71 1.72
N PHE A 192 4.35 0.07 1.78
CA PHE A 192 4.45 1.53 1.91
C PHE A 192 5.11 2.05 3.20
N HIS A 193 5.29 1.22 4.24
CA HIS A 193 5.74 1.71 5.55
C HIS A 193 6.85 0.90 6.25
N ASP A 194 7.22 -0.30 5.76
CA ASP A 194 8.10 -1.18 6.54
C ASP A 194 9.28 -1.78 5.75
N LEU A 195 10.37 -1.02 5.66
CA LEU A 195 11.65 -1.49 5.13
C LEU A 195 12.22 -2.71 5.86
N LYS A 196 11.76 -3.03 7.08
CA LYS A 196 12.16 -4.27 7.78
C LYS A 196 11.57 -5.51 7.13
N LYS A 197 10.42 -5.38 6.44
CA LYS A 197 9.82 -6.46 5.65
C LYS A 197 10.37 -6.50 4.23
N ILE A 198 10.61 -5.33 3.62
CA ILE A 198 11.12 -5.24 2.24
C ILE A 198 12.43 -6.02 2.05
N LYS A 199 13.43 -5.81 2.92
CA LYS A 199 14.74 -6.48 2.73
C LYS A 199 14.63 -8.03 2.73
N PRO A 200 14.00 -8.67 3.74
CA PRO A 200 13.74 -10.12 3.71
C PRO A 200 12.94 -10.60 2.50
N MET A 201 11.98 -9.80 2.02
CA MET A 201 11.15 -10.16 0.85
C MET A 201 11.95 -10.12 -0.44
N TYR A 202 12.76 -9.07 -0.66
CA TYR A 202 13.67 -9.01 -1.80
C TYR A 202 14.62 -10.21 -1.84
N PHE A 203 15.11 -10.64 -0.68
CA PHE A 203 15.96 -11.82 -0.61
C PHE A 203 15.19 -13.12 -0.88
N SER A 204 14.08 -13.36 -0.17
CA SER A 204 13.35 -14.64 -0.26
C SER A 204 12.62 -14.86 -1.60
N VAL A 205 12.13 -13.79 -2.23
CA VAL A 205 11.34 -13.87 -3.47
C VAL A 205 12.20 -13.61 -4.70
N LEU A 206 12.99 -12.53 -4.66
CA LEU A 206 13.79 -12.06 -5.79
C LEU A 206 15.26 -12.48 -5.71
N ASP A 207 15.72 -13.12 -4.63
CA ASP A 207 17.12 -13.51 -4.42
C ASP A 207 18.08 -12.33 -4.65
N ILE A 208 17.68 -11.16 -4.13
CA ILE A 208 18.47 -9.92 -4.12
C ILE A 208 18.80 -9.59 -2.66
N ASP A 209 20.08 -9.61 -2.30
CA ASP A 209 20.55 -9.15 -0.99
C ASP A 209 21.01 -7.69 -1.09
N PHE A 210 20.38 -6.82 -0.29
CA PHE A 210 20.77 -5.42 -0.17
C PHE A 210 22.09 -5.20 0.59
N GLY A 211 22.63 -6.24 1.24
CA GLY A 211 23.82 -6.12 2.08
C GLY A 211 23.57 -5.22 3.30
N ASN A 212 24.55 -4.40 3.67
CA ASN A 212 24.41 -3.51 4.83
C ASN A 212 23.68 -2.21 4.48
N ILE A 213 22.41 -2.13 4.88
CA ILE A 213 21.55 -0.95 4.74
C ILE A 213 21.19 -0.27 6.06
N ALA A 214 22.04 -0.39 7.09
CA ALA A 214 21.82 0.29 8.37
C ALA A 214 21.68 1.82 8.21
N TRP A 215 22.37 2.39 7.23
CA TRP A 215 22.27 3.80 6.84
C TRP A 215 20.85 4.17 6.38
N LEU A 216 20.19 3.29 5.62
CA LEU A 216 18.84 3.53 5.10
C LEU A 216 17.82 3.49 6.24
N PHE A 217 17.94 2.51 7.16
CA PHE A 217 17.09 2.47 8.36
C PHE A 217 17.20 3.74 9.20
N LYS A 218 18.42 4.27 9.37
CA LYS A 218 18.63 5.55 10.05
C LYS A 218 17.96 6.71 9.28
N ALA A 219 18.10 6.74 7.96
CA ALA A 219 17.52 7.79 7.13
C ALA A 219 15.97 7.81 7.19
N ILE A 220 15.31 6.65 7.23
CA ILE A 220 13.86 6.53 7.41
C ILE A 220 13.40 7.17 8.73
N LEU A 221 14.13 6.90 9.82
CA LEU A 221 13.80 7.46 11.13
C LEU A 221 13.92 9.00 11.10
N ILE A 222 15.00 9.51 10.53
CA ILE A 222 15.19 10.95 10.34
C ILE A 222 14.10 11.54 9.45
N ARG A 223 13.72 10.87 8.35
CA ARG A 223 12.63 11.32 7.47
C ARG A 223 11.29 11.43 8.21
N HIS A 224 11.00 10.50 9.12
CA HIS A 224 9.78 10.59 9.94
C HIS A 224 9.78 11.87 10.77
N ASP A 225 10.92 12.21 11.38
CA ASP A 225 11.09 13.46 12.12
C ASP A 225 11.04 14.70 11.20
N CYS A 226 11.65 14.65 10.01
CA CYS A 226 11.57 15.73 9.01
C CYS A 226 10.12 16.07 8.64
N ILE A 227 9.28 15.06 8.40
CA ILE A 227 7.89 15.25 7.94
C ILE A 227 6.93 15.53 9.09
N HIS A 228 6.96 14.73 10.15
CA HIS A 228 5.93 14.77 11.20
C HIS A 228 6.32 15.60 12.43
N ARG A 229 7.60 15.94 12.56
CA ARG A 229 8.14 16.72 13.68
C ARG A 229 8.94 17.93 13.22
N ASN A 230 8.80 18.34 11.96
CA ASN A 230 9.48 19.48 11.37
C ASN A 230 11.01 19.46 11.54
N GLY A 231 11.61 18.26 11.50
CA GLY A 231 13.04 18.04 11.67
C GLY A 231 13.51 18.00 13.12
N PHE A 232 12.61 17.85 14.09
CA PHE A 232 12.95 17.64 15.50
C PHE A 232 12.74 16.19 15.91
N ASP A 233 13.64 15.64 16.71
CA ASP A 233 13.44 14.32 17.30
C ASP A 233 12.36 14.34 18.42
N LYS A 234 12.09 13.17 18.98
CA LYS A 234 11.13 13.01 20.11
C LYS A 234 11.52 13.75 21.39
N ASP A 235 12.80 14.11 21.53
CA ASP A 235 13.36 14.76 22.70
C ASP A 235 13.47 16.29 22.48
N GLY A 236 13.05 16.79 21.31
CA GLY A 236 13.05 18.21 20.95
C GLY A 236 14.37 18.71 20.36
N ASN A 237 15.32 17.83 20.02
CA ASN A 237 16.56 18.22 19.36
C ASN A 237 16.36 18.33 17.85
N GLN A 238 16.89 19.40 17.25
CA GLN A 238 16.80 19.58 15.80
C GLN A 238 17.85 18.72 15.08
N HIS A 239 17.41 17.96 14.08
CA HIS A 239 18.31 17.32 13.11
C HIS A 239 19.06 18.38 12.31
N GLN A 240 20.39 18.35 12.39
CA GLN A 240 21.25 19.23 11.59
C GLN A 240 21.61 18.50 10.30
N ILE A 241 20.76 18.62 9.29
CA ILE A 241 20.96 17.97 7.99
C ILE A 241 21.71 18.92 7.07
N GLU A 242 22.93 18.55 6.71
CA GLU A 242 23.76 19.31 5.78
C GLU A 242 23.58 18.87 4.33
N SER A 243 23.82 19.78 3.38
CA SER A 243 23.67 19.46 1.95
C SER A 243 24.57 18.30 1.51
N ASN A 244 25.75 18.14 2.12
CA ASN A 244 26.65 17.01 1.83
C ASN A 244 26.08 15.66 2.30
N GLU A 245 25.32 15.64 3.39
CA GLU A 245 24.66 14.41 3.87
C GLU A 245 23.55 13.98 2.91
N ILE A 246 22.80 14.94 2.35
CA ILE A 246 21.77 14.64 1.35
C ILE A 246 22.41 14.13 0.05
N ILE A 247 23.52 14.74 -0.40
CA ILE A 247 24.27 14.27 -1.57
C ILE A 247 24.78 12.84 -1.35
N GLU A 248 25.28 12.54 -0.16
CA GLU A 248 25.75 11.19 0.16
C GLU A 248 24.60 10.19 0.21
N LEU A 249 23.45 10.57 0.78
CA LEU A 249 22.24 9.75 0.78
C LEU A 249 21.78 9.43 -0.65
N VAL A 250 21.75 10.43 -1.55
CA VAL A 250 21.41 10.22 -2.97
C VAL A 250 22.38 9.22 -3.62
N LYS A 251 23.68 9.30 -3.35
CA LYS A 251 24.66 8.36 -3.88
C LYS A 251 24.43 6.94 -3.37
N GLN A 252 24.21 6.78 -2.06
CA GLN A 252 23.96 5.46 -1.45
C GLN A 252 22.68 4.82 -1.98
N CYS A 253 21.59 5.59 -2.07
CA CYS A 253 20.35 5.13 -2.68
C CYS A 253 20.55 4.77 -4.17
N THR A 254 21.27 5.60 -4.92
CA THR A 254 21.50 5.36 -6.36
C THR A 254 22.35 4.11 -6.60
N HIS A 255 23.31 3.84 -5.73
CA HIS A 255 24.09 2.61 -5.78
C HIS A 255 23.21 1.38 -5.53
N LEU A 256 22.37 1.41 -4.48
CA LEU A 256 21.43 0.32 -4.18
C LEU A 256 20.46 0.08 -5.34
N VAL A 257 19.86 1.15 -5.90
CA VAL A 257 18.98 1.06 -7.08
C VAL A 257 19.71 0.41 -8.26
N SER A 258 20.95 0.82 -8.53
CA SER A 258 21.72 0.27 -9.66
C SER A 258 21.98 -1.23 -9.48
N GLN A 259 22.33 -1.68 -8.27
CA GLN A 259 22.50 -3.10 -7.97
C GLN A 259 21.21 -3.88 -8.20
N ILE A 260 20.07 -3.36 -7.75
CA ILE A 260 18.76 -3.99 -7.96
C ILE A 260 18.44 -4.09 -9.46
N GLU A 261 18.59 -3.00 -10.21
CA GLU A 261 18.33 -3.00 -11.65
C GLU A 261 19.23 -3.99 -12.42
N GLU A 262 20.52 -4.09 -12.06
CA GLU A 262 21.42 -5.10 -12.67
C GLU A 262 20.90 -6.53 -12.46
N HIS A 263 20.46 -6.85 -11.24
CA HIS A 263 19.85 -8.15 -10.94
C HIS A 263 18.51 -8.37 -11.67
N LEU A 264 17.65 -7.36 -11.75
CA LEU A 264 16.35 -7.46 -12.41
C LEU A 264 16.49 -7.59 -13.94
N SER A 265 17.43 -6.87 -14.55
CA SER A 265 17.74 -7.00 -15.98
C SER A 265 18.30 -8.37 -16.33
N ALA A 266 19.24 -8.90 -15.55
CA ALA A 266 19.79 -10.24 -15.76
C ALA A 266 18.72 -11.35 -15.70
N ARG A 267 17.64 -11.14 -14.94
CA ARG A 267 16.50 -12.07 -14.86
C ARG A 267 15.59 -12.03 -16.09
N LYS A 268 15.45 -10.88 -16.76
CA LYS A 268 14.61 -10.76 -17.97
C LYS A 268 15.21 -11.47 -19.19
N GLU A 269 16.52 -11.71 -19.17
CA GLU A 269 17.27 -12.37 -20.24
C GLU A 269 17.37 -13.91 -20.07
N ALA A 270 16.94 -14.45 -18.93
CA ALA A 270 17.03 -15.86 -18.55
C ALA A 270 15.68 -16.59 -18.73
#